data_AF-A0A8H7PY36-F1
#
_entry.id   AF-A0A8H7PY36-F1
#
_cell.length_a   1.000
_cell.length_b   1.000
_cell.length_c   1.000
_cell.angle_alpha   90.00
_cell.angle_beta   90.00
_cell.angle_gamma   90.00
#
_symmetry.space_group_name_H-M   'P 1'
#
loop_
_entity.id
_entity.type
_entity.pdbx_description
1 polymer ?
#
loop_
_entity_poly.entity_id
_entity_poly.type
_entity_poly.pdbx_seq_one_letter_code
_entity_poly.pdbx_strand_id
1 'polypeptide(L)'
;MTGTLSHTAAITEACNALRTIAGDYLESKQTSDQCPIDPLQDTRTNTQFALLKELNTTTYNHTREMKNLTAEARQIMDQRHLGLQNIAYEKRHLEEEIVKCRQFRSIYQGIPLISEDEFVKTAPSEFTENTDPHMRMINRLKFEHEERLRLKKVLEDLNQERLQLVKEHRLEGSQLEDLDSQLDEIIKACGPIEKMLNPPTTSTTEEATSSMQLQTL
;
A
#
# COMPACT_ATOMS: atom_id res chain seq x y z
N MET A 1 14.27 -23.18 -42.95
CA MET A 1 15.70 -22.90 -43.26
C MET A 1 16.41 -24.20 -43.56
N THR A 2 16.27 -24.69 -44.79
CA THR A 2 17.01 -25.84 -45.31
C THR A 2 17.89 -25.31 -46.43
N GLY A 3 18.90 -24.52 -46.05
CA GLY A 3 19.96 -24.12 -46.97
C GLY A 3 20.91 -25.29 -47.11
N THR A 4 20.59 -26.21 -48.02
CA THR A 4 21.54 -27.24 -48.47
C THR A 4 22.85 -26.54 -48.84
N LEU A 5 23.96 -26.99 -48.24
CA LEU A 5 25.30 -26.47 -48.49
C LEU A 5 25.79 -26.84 -49.91
N SER A 6 25.04 -26.43 -50.93
CA SER A 6 25.31 -26.68 -52.35
C SER A 6 26.74 -26.25 -52.72
N HIS A 7 27.21 -25.14 -52.16
CA HIS A 7 28.58 -24.66 -52.36
C HIS A 7 29.65 -25.60 -51.78
N THR A 8 29.37 -26.32 -50.69
CA THR A 8 30.35 -27.30 -50.14
C THR A 8 30.43 -28.56 -50.98
N ALA A 9 29.31 -29.00 -51.57
CA ALA A 9 29.30 -30.08 -52.54
C ALA A 9 30.08 -29.68 -53.80
N ALA A 10 29.86 -28.46 -54.31
CA ALA A 10 30.58 -27.93 -55.46
C ALA A 10 32.10 -27.74 -55.21
N ILE A 11 32.50 -27.33 -54.01
CA ILE A 11 33.92 -27.27 -53.60
C ILE A 11 34.54 -28.67 -53.61
N THR A 12 33.81 -29.66 -53.08
CA THR A 12 34.28 -31.05 -53.04
C THR A 12 34.44 -31.61 -54.46
N GLU A 13 33.51 -31.29 -55.36
CA GLU A 13 33.57 -31.66 -56.78
C GLU A 13 34.77 -31.02 -57.49
N ALA A 14 35.00 -29.71 -57.31
CA ALA A 14 36.16 -29.02 -57.88
C ALA A 14 37.50 -29.59 -57.35
N CYS A 15 37.56 -29.93 -56.07
CA CYS A 15 38.73 -30.59 -55.47
C CYS A 15 38.96 -32.00 -56.03
N ASN A 16 37.90 -32.76 -56.29
CA ASN A 16 38.00 -34.08 -56.92
C ASN A 16 38.46 -33.96 -58.38
N ALA A 17 37.97 -32.96 -59.14
CA ALA A 17 38.44 -32.68 -60.50
C ALA A 17 39.93 -32.31 -60.54
N LEU A 18 40.39 -31.46 -59.60
CA LEU A 18 41.83 -31.15 -59.44
C LEU A 18 42.65 -32.39 -59.08
N ARG A 19 42.12 -33.28 -58.22
CA ARG A 19 42.78 -34.55 -57.87
C ARG A 19 42.95 -35.46 -59.08
N THR A 20 41.94 -35.58 -59.94
CA THR A 20 42.03 -36.35 -61.18
C THR A 20 43.08 -35.77 -62.12
N ILE A 21 43.08 -34.44 -62.34
CA ILE A 21 44.07 -33.78 -63.19
C ILE A 21 45.50 -33.97 -62.65
N ALA A 22 45.68 -33.93 -61.33
CA ALA A 22 46.98 -34.21 -60.70
C ALA A 22 47.40 -35.68 -60.85
N GLY A 23 46.45 -36.62 -60.82
CA GLY A 23 46.67 -38.04 -61.12
C GLY A 23 47.15 -38.25 -62.55
N ASP A 24 46.44 -37.69 -63.54
CA ASP A 24 46.79 -37.73 -64.97
C ASP A 24 48.19 -37.15 -65.23
N TYR A 25 48.57 -36.09 -64.51
CA TYR A 25 49.91 -35.49 -64.58
C TYR A 25 51.00 -36.41 -63.99
N LEU A 26 50.72 -37.11 -62.90
CA LEU A 26 51.67 -38.06 -62.30
C LEU A 26 51.89 -39.30 -63.18
N GLU A 27 50.84 -39.81 -63.81
CA GLU A 27 50.91 -40.97 -64.72
C GLU A 27 51.67 -40.63 -66.01
N SER A 28 51.43 -39.45 -66.59
CA SER A 28 52.15 -38.97 -67.78
C SER A 28 53.65 -38.74 -67.51
N LYS A 29 54.01 -38.31 -66.29
CA LYS A 29 55.40 -38.17 -65.84
C LYS A 29 56.14 -39.50 -65.63
N GLN A 30 55.43 -40.59 -65.28
CA GLN A 30 56.03 -41.92 -65.14
C GLN A 30 56.35 -42.57 -66.51
N THR A 31 55.66 -42.13 -67.56
CA THR A 31 55.75 -42.75 -68.90
C THR A 31 56.79 -42.05 -69.80
N SER A 32 57.24 -40.83 -69.46
CA SER A 32 58.19 -40.02 -70.26
C SER A 32 59.05 -39.09 -69.38
N ASP A 33 60.38 -39.06 -69.57
CA ASP A 33 61.33 -38.24 -68.77
C ASP A 33 61.43 -36.75 -69.23
N GLN A 34 60.73 -36.38 -70.31
CA GLN A 34 60.43 -34.99 -70.66
C GLN A 34 58.91 -34.79 -70.66
N CYS A 35 58.40 -33.93 -69.77
CA CYS A 35 57.06 -33.36 -69.90
C CYS A 35 57.16 -32.06 -70.69
N PRO A 36 56.66 -31.97 -71.93
CA PRO A 36 56.21 -30.70 -72.47
C PRO A 36 55.11 -30.19 -71.54
N ILE A 37 55.27 -28.98 -71.01
CA ILE A 37 54.18 -28.27 -70.35
C ILE A 37 53.12 -28.06 -71.44
N ASP A 38 52.08 -28.90 -71.45
CA ASP A 38 50.97 -28.74 -72.39
C ASP A 38 50.14 -27.53 -71.95
N PRO A 39 50.06 -26.45 -72.77
CA PRO A 39 49.28 -25.26 -72.44
C PRO A 39 47.81 -25.58 -72.11
N LEU A 40 47.28 -26.69 -72.63
CA LEU A 40 45.91 -27.13 -72.37
C LEU A 40 45.73 -27.71 -70.95
N GLN A 41 46.75 -28.36 -70.37
CA GLN A 41 46.69 -28.85 -69.00
C GLN A 41 46.81 -27.71 -67.99
N ASP A 42 47.67 -26.72 -68.27
CA ASP A 42 47.80 -25.51 -67.43
C ASP A 42 46.54 -24.67 -67.42
N THR A 43 45.87 -24.51 -68.56
CA THR A 43 44.59 -23.79 -68.62
C THR A 43 43.48 -24.54 -67.87
N ARG A 44 43.43 -25.87 -67.96
CA ARG A 44 42.46 -26.69 -67.22
C ARG A 44 42.68 -26.65 -65.70
N THR A 45 43.92 -26.66 -65.22
CA THR A 45 44.21 -26.53 -63.78
C THR A 45 43.89 -25.12 -63.28
N ASN A 46 44.31 -24.08 -64.00
CA ASN A 46 44.06 -22.68 -63.63
C ASN A 46 42.56 -22.34 -63.59
N THR A 47 41.75 -22.88 -64.50
CA THR A 47 40.29 -22.71 -64.48
C THR A 47 39.64 -23.36 -63.27
N GLN A 48 40.08 -24.57 -62.88
CA GLN A 48 39.60 -25.22 -61.66
C GLN A 48 40.01 -24.48 -60.38
N PHE A 49 41.23 -23.91 -60.34
CA PHE A 49 41.65 -23.05 -59.22
C PHE A 49 40.87 -21.73 -59.16
N ALA A 50 40.53 -21.13 -60.30
CA ALA A 50 39.68 -19.94 -60.37
C ALA A 50 38.28 -20.24 -59.83
N LEU A 51 37.68 -21.36 -60.25
CA LEU A 51 36.39 -21.85 -59.75
C LEU A 51 36.42 -22.08 -58.23
N LEU A 52 37.47 -22.72 -57.71
CA LEU A 52 37.62 -22.96 -56.27
C LEU A 52 37.69 -21.65 -55.48
N LYS A 53 38.42 -20.64 -55.99
CA LYS A 53 38.49 -19.31 -55.36
C LYS A 53 37.14 -18.60 -55.35
N GLU A 54 36.40 -18.68 -56.45
CA GLU A 54 35.05 -18.11 -56.56
C GLU A 54 34.08 -18.79 -55.58
N LEU A 55 34.07 -20.12 -55.54
CA LEU A 55 33.25 -20.89 -54.61
C LEU A 55 33.59 -20.62 -53.14
N ASN A 56 34.87 -20.47 -52.81
CA ASN A 56 35.32 -20.12 -51.45
C ASN A 56 34.85 -18.71 -51.07
N THR A 57 35.04 -17.73 -51.96
CA THR A 57 34.56 -16.35 -51.75
C THR A 57 33.06 -16.31 -51.55
N THR A 58 32.30 -17.06 -52.36
CA THR A 58 30.84 -17.19 -52.25
C THR A 58 30.44 -17.80 -50.90
N THR A 59 31.11 -18.87 -50.48
CA THR A 59 30.85 -19.53 -49.19
C THR A 59 31.15 -18.62 -48.00
N TYR A 60 32.27 -17.88 -48.08
CA TYR A 60 32.65 -16.91 -47.06
C TYR A 60 31.62 -15.78 -46.95
N ASN A 61 31.19 -15.22 -48.08
CA ASN A 61 30.18 -14.17 -48.14
C ASN A 61 28.83 -14.66 -47.60
N HIS A 62 28.40 -15.85 -47.99
CA HIS A 62 27.18 -16.46 -47.48
C HIS A 62 27.24 -16.67 -45.96
N THR A 63 28.36 -17.17 -45.44
CA THR A 63 28.56 -17.33 -43.99
C THR A 63 28.52 -15.99 -43.26
N ARG A 64 29.14 -14.96 -43.83
CA ARG A 64 29.13 -13.60 -43.28
C ARG A 64 27.72 -13.01 -43.27
N GLU A 65 26.96 -13.18 -44.34
CA GLU A 65 25.57 -12.75 -44.45
C GLU A 65 24.68 -13.42 -43.41
N MET A 66 24.78 -14.75 -43.26
CA MET A 66 24.01 -15.49 -42.24
C MET A 66 24.36 -15.05 -40.82
N LYS A 67 25.64 -14.76 -40.54
CA LYS A 67 26.07 -14.21 -39.25
C LYS A 67 25.46 -12.83 -39.01
N ASN A 68 25.44 -11.95 -40.02
CA ASN A 68 24.84 -10.63 -39.92
C ASN A 68 23.33 -10.72 -39.67
N LEU A 69 22.61 -11.52 -40.47
CA LEU A 69 21.17 -11.75 -40.29
C LEU A 69 20.83 -12.28 -38.88
N THR A 70 21.62 -13.22 -38.38
CA THR A 70 21.42 -13.76 -37.04
C THR A 70 21.72 -12.71 -35.96
N ALA A 71 22.75 -11.88 -36.16
CA ALA A 71 23.07 -10.79 -35.24
C ALA A 71 21.99 -9.71 -35.21
N GLU A 72 21.43 -9.34 -36.35
CA GLU A 72 20.31 -8.40 -36.45
C GLU A 72 19.05 -8.96 -35.77
N ALA A 73 18.70 -10.21 -36.05
CA ALA A 73 17.57 -10.87 -35.40
C ALA A 73 17.74 -10.94 -33.87
N ARG A 74 18.97 -11.23 -33.40
CA ARG A 74 19.31 -11.22 -31.98
C ARG A 74 19.17 -9.82 -31.38
N GLN A 75 19.66 -8.78 -32.05
CA GLN A 75 19.54 -7.39 -31.57
C GLN A 75 18.07 -6.97 -31.42
N ILE A 76 17.22 -7.35 -32.39
CA ILE A 76 15.77 -7.09 -32.30
C ILE A 76 15.16 -7.83 -31.11
N MET A 77 15.53 -9.10 -30.90
CA MET A 77 15.07 -9.88 -29.75
C MET A 77 15.47 -9.21 -28.43
N ASP A 78 16.72 -8.78 -28.30
CA ASP A 78 17.24 -8.13 -27.09
C ASP A 78 16.50 -6.80 -26.82
N GLN A 79 16.24 -6.01 -27.87
CA GLN A 79 15.45 -4.77 -27.76
C GLN A 79 14.02 -5.05 -27.29
N ARG A 80 13.36 -6.09 -27.83
CA ARG A 80 12.02 -6.50 -27.39
C ARG A 80 12.03 -7.00 -25.95
N HIS A 81 13.07 -7.72 -25.55
CA HIS A 81 13.22 -8.20 -24.18
C HIS A 81 13.37 -7.04 -23.19
N LEU A 82 14.16 -6.02 -23.53
CA LEU A 82 14.26 -4.79 -22.73
C LEU A 82 12.89 -4.10 -22.61
N GLY A 83 12.15 -3.99 -23.71
CA GLY A 83 10.79 -3.44 -23.70
C GLY A 83 9.83 -4.21 -22.77
N LEU A 84 9.90 -5.54 -22.80
CA LEU A 84 9.12 -6.40 -21.89
C LEU A 84 9.50 -6.15 -20.42
N GLN A 85 10.79 -6.04 -20.10
CA GLN A 85 11.26 -5.75 -18.75
C GLN A 85 10.76 -4.40 -18.25
N ASN A 86 10.78 -3.37 -19.10
CA ASN A 86 10.25 -2.04 -18.76
C ASN A 86 8.76 -2.09 -18.39
N ILE A 87 7.95 -2.76 -19.21
CA ILE A 87 6.50 -2.91 -18.95
C ILE A 87 6.26 -3.75 -17.69
N ALA A 88 7.03 -4.82 -17.47
CA ALA A 88 6.92 -5.63 -16.26
C ALA A 88 7.24 -4.82 -15.00
N TYR A 89 8.25 -3.95 -15.07
CA TYR A 89 8.59 -3.02 -13.99
C TYR A 89 7.45 -2.03 -13.73
N GLU A 90 6.92 -1.40 -14.78
CA GLU A 90 5.81 -0.45 -14.68
C GLU A 90 4.56 -1.10 -14.07
N LYS A 91 4.20 -2.30 -14.53
CA LYS A 91 3.10 -3.09 -13.97
C LYS A 91 3.29 -3.31 -12.47
N ARG A 92 4.47 -3.79 -12.05
CA ARG A 92 4.76 -4.04 -10.62
C ARG A 92 4.66 -2.75 -9.81
N HIS A 93 5.19 -1.64 -10.31
CA HIS A 93 5.11 -0.34 -9.64
C HIS A 93 3.64 0.10 -9.48
N LEU A 94 2.82 -0.04 -10.51
CA LEU A 94 1.39 0.27 -10.44
C LEU A 94 0.65 -0.65 -9.45
N GLU A 95 0.97 -1.94 -9.42
CA GLU A 95 0.42 -2.88 -8.44
C GLU A 95 0.78 -2.48 -7.00
N GLU A 96 2.03 -2.08 -6.75
CA GLU A 96 2.49 -1.58 -5.45
C GLU A 96 1.76 -0.29 -5.04
N GLU A 97 1.60 0.66 -5.96
CA GLU A 97 0.84 1.89 -5.71
C GLU A 97 -0.64 1.61 -5.44
N ILE A 98 -1.27 0.69 -6.19
CA ILE A 98 -2.66 0.27 -5.95
C ILE A 98 -2.81 -0.31 -4.54
N VAL A 99 -1.86 -1.14 -4.10
CA VAL A 99 -1.87 -1.71 -2.74
C VAL A 99 -1.77 -0.59 -1.70
N LYS A 100 -0.87 0.38 -1.88
CA LYS A 100 -0.75 1.54 -0.98
C LYS A 100 -2.05 2.34 -0.92
N CYS A 101 -2.66 2.64 -2.07
CA CYS A 101 -3.93 3.35 -2.13
C CYS A 101 -5.07 2.57 -1.47
N ARG A 102 -5.11 1.24 -1.60
CA ARG A 102 -6.12 0.39 -0.94
C ARG A 102 -5.92 0.25 0.56
N GLN A 103 -4.67 0.32 1.02
CA GLN A 103 -4.34 0.31 2.45
C GLN A 103 -4.67 1.65 3.14
N PHE A 104 -4.97 2.70 2.39
CA PHE A 104 -5.43 3.95 2.94
C PHE A 104 -6.71 3.73 3.75
N ARG A 105 -6.60 3.86 5.07
CA ARG A 105 -7.74 3.90 5.98
C ARG A 105 -8.00 5.32 6.40
N SER A 106 -9.16 5.83 6.01
CA SER A 106 -9.65 7.13 6.45
C SER A 106 -10.10 7.05 7.91
N ILE A 107 -9.88 8.13 8.66
CA ILE A 107 -10.16 8.23 10.11
C ILE A 107 -11.60 7.82 10.44
N TYR A 108 -12.57 8.16 9.59
CA TYR A 108 -13.99 7.86 9.84
C TYR A 108 -14.31 6.36 9.97
N GLN A 109 -13.50 5.47 9.39
CA GLN A 109 -13.71 4.02 9.45
C GLN A 109 -13.49 3.46 10.87
N GLY A 110 -12.79 4.18 11.74
CA GLY A 110 -12.56 3.79 13.13
C GLY A 110 -13.48 4.49 14.13
N ILE A 111 -14.35 5.41 13.69
CA ILE A 111 -15.21 6.16 14.59
C ILE A 111 -16.49 5.35 14.85
N PRO A 112 -16.90 5.15 16.12
CA PRO A 112 -18.19 4.55 16.41
C PRO A 112 -19.29 5.50 15.92
N LEU A 113 -20.13 5.02 15.00
CA LEU A 113 -21.23 5.74 14.37
C LEU A 113 -22.55 5.05 14.70
N ILE A 114 -23.61 5.83 14.96
CA ILE A 114 -25.00 5.35 15.12
C ILE A 114 -25.37 4.44 13.93
N SER A 115 -25.97 3.27 14.16
CA SER A 115 -26.29 2.30 13.10
C SER A 115 -27.14 2.92 11.97
N GLU A 116 -27.12 2.35 10.75
CA GLU A 116 -27.92 2.91 9.64
C GLU A 116 -29.43 2.92 9.95
N ASP A 117 -29.92 1.90 10.63
CA ASP A 117 -31.33 1.79 11.02
C ASP A 117 -31.74 2.87 12.02
N GLU A 118 -30.87 3.19 12.98
CA GLU A 118 -31.10 4.26 13.94
C GLU A 118 -30.95 5.64 13.28
N PHE A 119 -29.98 5.81 12.38
CA PHE A 119 -29.77 7.04 11.63
C PHE A 119 -31.01 7.41 10.82
N VAL A 120 -31.61 6.48 10.07
CA VAL A 120 -32.83 6.73 9.28
C VAL A 120 -34.03 7.12 10.16
N LYS A 121 -34.07 6.66 11.42
CA LYS A 121 -35.16 6.98 12.36
C LYS A 121 -34.98 8.31 13.08
N THR A 122 -33.74 8.70 13.36
CA THR A 122 -33.42 9.85 14.21
C THR A 122 -33.00 11.08 13.41
N ALA A 123 -32.41 10.91 12.24
CA ALA A 123 -31.94 12.02 11.43
C ALA A 123 -33.10 12.74 10.73
N PRO A 124 -33.05 14.07 10.61
CA PRO A 124 -33.97 14.85 9.78
C PRO A 124 -34.00 14.36 8.33
N SER A 125 -35.11 14.58 7.63
CA SER A 125 -35.30 14.16 6.24
C SER A 125 -34.23 14.73 5.29
N GLU A 126 -33.75 15.94 5.57
CA GLU A 126 -32.67 16.63 4.84
C GLU A 126 -31.40 15.77 4.69
N PHE A 127 -31.09 14.91 5.68
CA PHE A 127 -29.93 14.04 5.66
C PHE A 127 -30.19 12.67 5.03
N THR A 128 -31.46 12.25 4.94
CA THR A 128 -31.88 10.89 4.56
C THR A 128 -32.32 10.79 3.09
N GLU A 129 -32.62 11.91 2.44
CA GLU A 129 -33.16 11.96 1.07
C GLU A 129 -32.19 11.47 -0.03
N ASN A 130 -30.89 11.45 0.23
CA ASN A 130 -29.90 11.04 -0.79
C ASN A 130 -29.80 9.51 -0.90
N THR A 131 -29.91 8.99 -2.12
CA THR A 131 -29.80 7.54 -2.40
C THR A 131 -28.36 7.05 -2.58
N ASP A 132 -27.43 7.92 -2.97
CA ASP A 132 -26.03 7.54 -3.21
C ASP A 132 -25.34 7.11 -1.89
N PRO A 133 -24.76 5.89 -1.80
CA PRO A 133 -24.14 5.39 -0.58
C PRO A 133 -23.04 6.30 -0.02
N HIS A 134 -22.23 6.90 -0.88
CA HIS A 134 -21.16 7.79 -0.44
C HIS A 134 -21.72 9.08 0.17
N MET A 135 -22.69 9.70 -0.50
CA MET A 135 -23.38 10.87 0.04
C MET A 135 -24.15 10.56 1.33
N ARG A 136 -24.76 9.37 1.46
CA ARG A 136 -25.39 8.92 2.72
C ARG A 136 -24.38 8.83 3.87
N MET A 137 -23.19 8.27 3.62
CA MET A 137 -22.13 8.21 4.63
C MET A 137 -21.67 9.61 5.07
N ILE A 138 -21.52 10.55 4.12
CA ILE A 138 -21.19 11.94 4.43
C ILE A 138 -22.26 12.58 5.31
N ASN A 139 -23.54 12.41 4.95
CA ASN A 139 -24.65 12.96 5.72
C ASN A 139 -24.73 12.37 7.13
N ARG A 140 -24.49 11.06 7.27
CA ARG A 140 -24.39 10.38 8.57
C ARG A 140 -23.26 10.95 9.43
N LEU A 141 -22.09 11.21 8.84
CA LEU A 141 -20.97 11.85 9.54
C LEU A 141 -21.28 13.29 9.98
N LYS A 142 -21.97 14.06 9.14
CA LYS A 142 -22.40 15.44 9.48
C LYS A 142 -23.39 15.44 10.64
N PHE A 143 -24.41 14.58 10.59
CA PHE A 143 -25.39 14.43 11.65
C PHE A 143 -24.74 14.04 12.99
N GLU A 144 -23.86 13.03 12.99
CA GLU A 144 -23.11 12.62 14.18
C GLU A 144 -22.25 13.77 14.73
N HIS A 145 -21.65 14.57 13.86
CA HIS A 145 -20.85 15.72 14.27
C HIS A 145 -21.70 16.79 14.97
N GLU A 146 -22.85 17.14 14.39
CA GLU A 146 -23.80 18.09 14.96
C GLU A 146 -24.33 17.61 16.32
N GLU A 147 -24.69 16.33 16.43
CA GLU A 147 -25.14 15.74 17.69
C GLU A 147 -24.05 15.75 18.76
N ARG A 148 -22.80 15.42 18.41
CA ARG A 148 -21.68 15.50 19.36
C ARG A 148 -21.38 16.92 19.81
N LEU A 149 -21.51 17.91 18.92
CA LEU A 149 -21.38 19.32 19.30
C LEU A 149 -22.50 19.75 20.26
N ARG A 150 -23.74 19.33 19.98
CA ARG A 150 -24.89 19.57 20.86
C ARG A 150 -24.68 18.97 22.24
N LEU A 151 -24.30 17.70 22.31
CA LEU A 151 -24.03 17.00 23.58
C LEU A 151 -22.85 17.61 24.34
N LYS A 152 -21.79 18.01 23.64
CA LYS A 152 -20.64 18.70 24.25
C LYS A 152 -21.07 20.01 24.90
N LYS A 153 -21.89 20.81 24.22
CA LYS A 153 -22.41 22.07 24.78
C LYS A 153 -23.26 21.82 26.03
N VAL A 154 -24.18 20.86 25.98
CA VAL A 154 -25.00 20.48 27.15
C VAL A 154 -24.12 20.03 28.32
N LEU A 155 -23.07 19.24 28.06
CA LEU A 155 -22.12 18.82 29.10
C LEU A 155 -21.39 20.02 29.70
N GLU A 156 -20.91 20.95 28.88
CA GLU A 156 -20.25 22.18 29.34
C GLU A 156 -21.19 23.01 30.23
N ASP A 157 -22.44 23.20 29.81
CA ASP A 157 -23.46 23.94 30.55
C ASP A 157 -23.77 23.26 31.91
N LEU A 158 -24.01 21.94 31.92
CA LEU A 158 -24.24 21.16 33.15
C LEU A 158 -23.03 21.19 34.09
N ASN A 159 -21.82 21.16 33.56
CA ASN A 159 -20.62 21.21 34.39
C ASN A 159 -20.42 22.60 35.01
N GLN A 160 -20.81 23.67 34.30
CA GLN A 160 -20.83 25.02 34.87
C GLN A 160 -21.86 25.14 35.99
N GLU A 161 -23.08 24.63 35.80
CA GLU A 161 -24.12 24.59 36.83
C GLU A 161 -23.67 23.78 38.05
N ARG A 162 -23.09 22.59 37.83
CA ARG A 162 -22.50 21.77 38.89
C ARG A 162 -21.43 22.54 39.67
N LEU A 163 -20.55 23.26 38.99
CA LEU A 163 -19.51 24.06 39.62
C LEU A 163 -20.08 25.24 40.44
N GLN A 164 -21.19 25.83 40.00
CA GLN A 164 -21.90 26.88 40.74
C GLN A 164 -22.54 26.31 42.00
N LEU A 165 -23.32 25.24 41.88
CA LEU A 165 -23.96 24.56 43.02
C LEU A 165 -22.94 24.07 44.05
N VAL A 166 -21.81 23.51 43.62
CA VAL A 166 -20.74 23.09 44.56
C VAL A 166 -20.14 24.29 45.30
N LYS A 167 -20.04 25.47 44.67
CA LYS A 167 -19.57 26.69 45.35
C LYS A 167 -20.60 27.21 46.35
N GLU A 168 -21.88 27.24 45.96
CA GLU A 168 -22.98 27.64 46.83
C GLU A 168 -23.08 26.71 48.05
N HIS A 169 -23.09 25.40 47.85
CA HIS A 169 -23.10 24.42 48.94
C HIS A 169 -21.87 24.55 49.85
N ARG A 170 -20.69 24.88 49.31
CA ARG A 170 -19.50 25.14 50.16
C ARG A 170 -19.65 26.40 50.99
N LEU A 171 -20.24 27.45 50.42
CA LEU A 171 -20.51 28.70 51.13
C LEU A 171 -21.54 28.49 52.23
N GLU A 172 -22.66 27.84 51.94
CA GLU A 172 -23.69 27.48 52.93
C GLU A 172 -23.11 26.57 54.02
N GLY A 173 -22.27 25.59 53.65
CA GLY A 173 -21.56 24.76 54.61
C GLY A 173 -20.69 25.57 55.57
N SER A 174 -19.90 26.53 55.06
CA SER A 174 -19.10 27.42 55.92
C SER A 174 -19.96 28.32 56.81
N GLN A 175 -21.09 28.82 56.30
CA GLN A 175 -22.02 29.64 57.10
C GLN A 175 -22.67 28.82 58.23
N LEU A 176 -22.96 27.54 57.98
CA LEU A 176 -23.52 26.65 58.97
C LEU A 176 -22.47 26.28 60.03
N GLU A 177 -21.22 26.02 59.64
CA GLU A 177 -20.10 25.83 60.57
C GLU A 177 -19.87 27.07 61.45
N ASP A 178 -19.94 28.28 60.87
CA ASP A 178 -19.84 29.54 61.61
C ASP A 178 -20.99 29.71 62.62
N LEU A 179 -22.22 29.35 62.22
CA LEU A 179 -23.40 29.41 63.10
C LEU A 179 -23.31 28.39 64.25
N ASP A 180 -22.84 27.16 63.96
CA ASP A 180 -22.63 26.11 64.96
C ASP A 180 -21.61 26.56 66.01
N SER A 181 -20.51 27.18 65.57
CA SER A 181 -19.52 27.79 66.48
C SER A 181 -20.12 28.89 67.36
N GLN A 182 -20.99 29.76 66.83
CA GLN A 182 -21.66 30.81 67.61
C GLN A 182 -22.68 30.24 68.61
N LEU A 183 -23.43 29.21 68.22
CA LEU A 183 -24.36 28.52 69.12
C LEU A 183 -23.61 27.85 70.28
N ASP A 184 -22.48 27.20 69.99
CA ASP A 184 -21.59 26.62 70.99
C ASP A 184 -21.08 27.66 71.99
N GLU A 185 -20.74 28.86 71.52
CA GLU A 185 -20.37 29.99 72.38
C GLU A 185 -21.53 30.45 73.26
N ILE A 186 -22.76 30.55 72.72
CA ILE A 186 -23.97 30.92 73.47
C ILE A 186 -24.28 29.85 74.53
N ILE A 187 -24.22 28.56 74.19
CA ILE A 187 -24.43 27.45 75.15
C ILE A 187 -23.42 27.55 76.29
N LYS A 188 -22.13 27.77 75.98
CA LYS A 188 -21.08 27.99 76.99
C LYS A 188 -21.37 29.21 77.86
N ALA A 189 -21.89 30.30 77.29
CA ALA A 189 -22.24 31.52 78.00
C ALA A 189 -23.52 31.39 78.86
N CYS A 190 -24.48 30.54 78.45
CA CYS A 190 -25.72 30.26 79.19
C CYS A 190 -25.54 29.23 80.31
N GLY A 191 -24.52 28.36 80.25
CA GLY A 191 -24.26 27.35 81.28
C GLY A 191 -24.13 27.89 82.72
N PRO A 192 -23.50 29.05 82.99
CA PRO A 192 -23.51 29.70 84.30
C PRO A 192 -24.91 30.13 84.77
N ILE A 193 -25.75 30.63 83.85
CA ILE A 193 -27.11 31.08 84.14
C ILE A 193 -28.03 29.88 84.44
N GLU A 194 -27.90 28.79 83.68
CA GLU A 194 -28.61 27.53 83.94
C GLU A 194 -28.28 26.96 85.32
N LYS A 195 -27.00 26.97 85.71
CA LYS A 195 -26.54 26.57 87.06
C LYS A 195 -27.09 27.46 88.17
N MET A 196 -27.40 28.73 87.88
CA MET A 196 -27.98 29.67 88.84
C MET A 196 -29.51 29.54 88.94
N LEU A 197 -30.20 29.21 87.84
CA LEU A 197 -31.66 29.15 87.77
C LEU A 197 -32.21 27.78 88.20
N ASN A 198 -31.44 26.70 88.04
CA ASN A 198 -31.79 25.34 88.47
C ASN A 198 -30.89 24.86 89.64
N PRO A 199 -31.23 25.13 90.90
CA PRO A 199 -30.65 24.38 92.02
C PRO A 199 -31.11 22.91 91.95
N PRO A 200 -30.30 21.95 92.43
CA PRO A 200 -30.56 20.54 92.18
C PRO A 200 -31.83 20.10 92.91
N THR A 201 -32.90 19.86 92.16
CA THR A 201 -33.98 18.99 92.60
C THR A 201 -34.15 17.88 91.58
N THR A 202 -34.22 16.68 92.14
CA THR A 202 -34.36 15.37 91.51
C THR A 202 -35.62 15.25 90.66
N SER A 203 -35.55 14.39 89.63
CA SER A 203 -36.63 13.87 88.74
C SER A 203 -37.31 14.92 87.87
N THR A 204 -37.40 14.76 86.54
CA THR A 204 -38.11 13.68 85.84
C THR A 204 -37.57 13.43 84.42
N THR A 205 -37.28 12.17 84.11
CA THR A 205 -37.50 11.60 82.79
C THR A 205 -38.99 11.75 82.44
N GLU A 206 -39.40 12.65 81.55
CA GLU A 206 -40.72 12.55 80.89
C GLU A 206 -40.93 13.43 79.64
N GLU A 207 -40.04 14.38 79.31
CA GLU A 207 -40.28 15.25 78.13
C GLU A 207 -39.58 14.79 76.84
N ALA A 208 -38.77 13.73 76.88
CA ALA A 208 -38.11 13.19 75.68
C ALA A 208 -39.08 12.56 74.66
N THR A 209 -40.35 12.33 75.03
CA THR A 209 -41.36 11.70 74.17
C THR A 209 -42.19 12.67 73.31
N SER A 210 -42.22 13.97 73.60
CA SER A 210 -43.06 14.91 72.83
C SER A 210 -42.38 15.50 71.58
N SER A 211 -41.05 15.46 71.50
CA SER A 211 -40.32 16.04 70.34
C SER A 211 -40.18 15.08 69.15
N MET A 212 -40.45 13.78 69.32
CA MET A 212 -40.46 12.82 68.20
C MET A 212 -41.71 12.91 67.31
N GLN A 213 -42.74 13.70 67.66
CA GLN A 213 -43.98 13.79 66.87
C GLN A 213 -44.01 14.92 65.82
N LEU A 214 -42.97 15.74 65.67
CA LEU A 214 -42.91 16.78 64.64
C LEU A 214 -41.96 16.44 63.47
N GLN A 215 -41.68 15.15 63.25
CA GLN A 215 -40.88 14.68 62.12
C GLN A 215 -41.65 13.66 61.25
N THR A 216 -42.94 13.91 61.02
CA THR A 216 -43.70 13.25 59.96
C THR A 216 -44.66 14.25 59.32
N LEU A 217 -44.14 15.00 58.35
CA LEU A 217 -44.83 15.51 57.16
C LEU A 217 -43.77 15.88 56.11
#